data_AF-A0A1M5D3K8-F1
#
_entry.id   AF-A0A1M5D3K8-F1
#
_cell.length_a   1.000
_cell.length_b   1.000
_cell.length_c   1.000
_cell.angle_alpha   90.00
_cell.angle_beta   90.00
_cell.angle_gamma   90.00
#
_symmetry.space_group_name_H-M   'P 1'
#
loop_
_entity.id
_entity.type
_entity.pdbx_description
1 polymer ?
#
loop_
_entity_poly.entity_id
_entity_poly.type
_entity_poly.pdbx_seq_one_letter_code
_entity_poly.pdbx_strand_id
1 'polypeptide(L)'
;METSSIAQEYYKLRDLWSAAEKKQSWKLAVWVAQYADVEIIDKFMQIEQSPVGEANDIFFRFETEYHGNREWFEEQLWNEFLTWFTAHPDKNKDLHRALWENNMIREAFVPDDKLPPNISSLFSELERLKVSITDQTEGFYFCLYFPLSAHSKQNIAHWFQQVIETVPDDLRLITMDLAEERRVELQGKKNGESLYHYLHPKLKMAEAIKNEMYKSSDSYNTVDPDARFRKQVIVVMDSTTKKIQNRTDVEVKRLLNITDEIGTVSSKIAGLLVASQAYFAIQNTKKSEEYTDKALEESSKAMQEDDATGYPVWKSCMLLKATLLYGNKKTDPALLIYEELSEKASERQDVYYIMEANRLIAHIYYEKNNVQKAFENVLFSLAAGAYLDISVRRQSTFLHAAFMALYLGGQIKTPAEVNEIKLQLADWLGDDWEILLAQAGVDSAALKMDKSVWKKQLSKLKN
;
A
#
# COMPACT_ATOMS: atom_id res chain seq x y z
N MET A 1 1.98 14.73 29.81
CA MET A 1 1.28 14.53 28.53
C MET A 1 1.11 13.04 28.37
N GLU A 2 -0.12 12.54 28.30
CA GLU A 2 -0.39 11.11 28.10
C GLU A 2 0.21 10.67 26.75
N THR A 3 1.25 9.86 26.80
CA THR A 3 1.89 9.25 25.63
C THR A 3 1.06 8.06 25.19
N SER A 4 0.27 8.25 24.13
CA SER A 4 -0.46 7.16 23.45
C SER A 4 0.53 6.14 22.90
N SER A 5 0.37 4.85 23.21
CA SER A 5 1.16 3.76 22.62
C SER A 5 0.29 2.84 21.77
N ILE A 6 0.88 2.06 20.86
CA ILE A 6 0.12 1.15 19.98
C ILE A 6 -0.76 0.19 20.80
N ALA A 7 -0.23 -0.35 21.90
CA ALA A 7 -1.01 -1.20 22.80
C ALA A 7 -2.23 -0.47 23.42
N GLN A 8 -2.11 0.81 23.78
CA GLN A 8 -3.23 1.57 24.34
C GLN A 8 -4.28 1.85 23.26
N GLU A 9 -3.86 2.13 22.03
CA GLU A 9 -4.78 2.30 20.90
C GLU A 9 -5.48 0.98 20.54
N TYR A 10 -4.78 -0.15 20.64
CA TYR A 10 -5.38 -1.49 20.51
C TYR A 10 -6.46 -1.73 21.57
N TYR A 11 -6.18 -1.44 22.85
CA TYR A 11 -7.17 -1.62 23.92
C TYR A 11 -8.42 -0.75 23.71
N LYS A 12 -8.30 0.43 23.11
CA LYS A 12 -9.47 1.24 22.75
C LYS A 12 -10.35 0.54 21.71
N LEU A 13 -9.76 -0.13 20.71
CA LEU A 13 -10.51 -0.93 19.75
C LEU A 13 -11.25 -2.08 20.44
N ARG A 14 -10.56 -2.79 21.34
CA ARG A 14 -11.15 -3.86 22.14
C ARG A 14 -12.31 -3.38 22.99
N ASP A 15 -12.17 -2.24 23.67
CA ASP A 15 -13.23 -1.65 24.48
C ASP A 15 -14.44 -1.23 23.63
N LEU A 16 -14.19 -0.67 22.44
CA LEU A 16 -15.23 -0.35 21.46
C LEU A 16 -15.97 -1.60 20.99
N TRP A 17 -15.24 -2.67 20.67
CA TRP A 17 -15.82 -3.93 20.23
C TRP A 17 -16.64 -4.58 21.34
N SER A 18 -16.09 -4.71 22.55
CA SER A 18 -16.80 -5.27 23.72
C SER A 18 -18.08 -4.49 24.06
N ALA A 19 -18.08 -3.16 23.87
CA ALA A 19 -19.29 -2.36 24.04
C ALA A 19 -20.35 -2.63 22.95
N ALA A 20 -19.91 -2.94 21.72
CA ALA A 20 -20.78 -3.30 20.61
C ALA A 20 -21.35 -4.72 20.77
N GLU A 21 -20.52 -5.68 21.15
CA GLU A 21 -20.87 -7.10 21.34
C GLU A 21 -22.06 -7.28 22.30
N LYS A 22 -22.10 -6.48 23.37
CA LYS A 22 -23.20 -6.45 24.37
C LYS A 22 -24.57 -6.09 23.80
N LYS A 23 -24.63 -5.51 22.59
CA LYS A 23 -25.88 -5.19 21.91
C LYS A 23 -26.25 -6.34 20.98
N GLN A 24 -27.40 -6.96 21.20
CA GLN A 24 -27.84 -8.11 20.40
C GLN A 24 -28.57 -7.73 19.11
N SER A 25 -28.94 -6.46 18.92
CA SER A 25 -29.86 -6.06 17.84
C SER A 25 -29.22 -5.77 16.49
N TRP A 26 -27.91 -5.56 16.43
CA TRP A 26 -27.22 -5.28 15.18
C TRP A 26 -26.77 -6.56 14.47
N LYS A 27 -26.72 -6.47 13.14
CA LYS A 27 -26.32 -7.53 12.21
C LYS A 27 -25.06 -7.19 11.44
N LEU A 28 -24.76 -5.91 11.28
CA LEU A 28 -23.55 -5.44 10.61
C LEU A 28 -22.85 -4.38 11.45
N ALA A 29 -21.58 -4.61 11.74
CA ALA A 29 -20.68 -3.59 12.28
C ALA A 29 -19.85 -2.97 11.16
N VAL A 30 -19.74 -1.65 11.14
CA VAL A 30 -18.91 -0.91 10.18
C VAL A 30 -17.91 -0.07 10.96
N TRP A 31 -16.63 -0.42 10.86
CA TRP A 31 -15.55 0.41 11.39
C TRP A 31 -15.38 1.65 10.51
N VAL A 32 -15.64 2.84 11.06
CA VAL A 32 -15.45 4.10 10.35
C VAL A 32 -14.05 4.62 10.66
N ALA A 33 -13.08 4.16 9.88
CA ALA A 33 -11.65 4.33 10.14
C ALA A 33 -11.08 5.57 9.43
N GLN A 34 -10.14 6.25 10.08
CA GLN A 34 -9.21 7.13 9.35
C GLN A 34 -8.21 6.28 8.56
N TYR A 35 -7.62 6.81 7.49
CA TYR A 35 -6.59 6.09 6.72
C TYR A 35 -5.46 5.53 7.60
N ALA A 36 -5.02 6.29 8.62
CA ALA A 36 -3.98 5.87 9.55
C ALA A 36 -4.39 4.74 10.52
N ASP A 37 -5.70 4.46 10.63
CA ASP A 37 -6.26 3.48 11.59
C ASP A 37 -6.62 2.15 10.92
N VAL A 38 -6.68 2.12 9.57
CA VAL A 38 -7.05 0.94 8.77
C VAL A 38 -6.25 -0.29 9.16
N GLU A 39 -4.92 -0.15 9.22
CA GLU A 39 -4.02 -1.28 9.50
C GLU A 39 -4.20 -1.84 10.91
N ILE A 40 -4.33 -0.99 11.93
CA ILE A 40 -4.49 -1.47 13.31
C ILE A 40 -5.86 -2.14 13.53
N ILE A 41 -6.91 -1.66 12.84
CA ILE A 41 -8.23 -2.30 12.88
C ILE A 41 -8.20 -3.65 12.17
N ASP A 42 -7.57 -3.74 11.00
CA ASP A 42 -7.40 -5.02 10.29
C ASP A 42 -6.59 -6.02 11.15
N LYS A 43 -5.54 -5.54 11.82
CA LYS A 43 -4.74 -6.36 12.76
C LYS A 43 -5.54 -6.80 13.99
N PHE A 44 -6.41 -5.94 14.52
CA PHE A 44 -7.36 -6.31 15.57
C PHE A 44 -8.24 -7.48 15.10
N MET A 45 -8.85 -7.38 13.92
CA MET A 45 -9.67 -8.46 13.36
C MET A 45 -8.87 -9.76 13.18
N GLN A 46 -7.61 -9.68 12.72
CA GLN A 46 -6.72 -10.84 12.59
C GLN A 46 -6.38 -11.50 13.93
N ILE A 47 -6.19 -10.70 14.99
CA ILE A 47 -5.90 -11.23 16.33
C ILE A 47 -7.14 -11.91 16.90
N GLU A 48 -8.33 -11.31 16.76
CA GLU A 48 -9.58 -11.92 17.24
C GLU A 48 -9.96 -13.20 16.47
N GLN A 49 -9.44 -13.40 15.25
CA GLN A 49 -9.55 -14.68 14.52
C GLN A 49 -8.63 -15.78 15.10
N SER A 50 -7.60 -15.41 15.86
CA SER A 50 -6.58 -16.34 16.34
C SER A 50 -6.91 -16.91 17.73
N PRO A 51 -6.23 -17.99 18.18
CA PRO A 51 -6.41 -18.54 19.52
C PRO A 51 -6.07 -17.60 20.68
N VAL A 52 -5.41 -16.47 20.40
CA VAL A 52 -5.10 -15.44 21.40
C VAL A 52 -6.10 -14.28 21.40
N GLY A 53 -7.14 -14.34 20.56
CA GLY A 53 -8.30 -13.46 20.63
C GLY A 53 -8.99 -13.57 21.99
N GLU A 54 -9.61 -12.47 22.42
CA GLU A 54 -10.28 -12.39 23.72
C GLU A 54 -11.79 -12.21 23.60
N ALA A 55 -12.29 -11.91 22.39
CA ALA A 55 -13.73 -11.86 22.13
C ALA A 55 -14.35 -13.26 22.26
N ASN A 56 -15.61 -13.30 22.70
CA ASN A 56 -16.35 -14.56 22.81
C ASN A 56 -16.84 -15.06 21.44
N ASP A 57 -16.95 -14.16 20.46
CA ASP A 57 -17.37 -14.44 19.09
C ASP A 57 -16.26 -15.12 18.27
N ILE A 58 -16.64 -15.94 17.29
CA ILE A 58 -15.70 -16.61 16.37
C ILE A 58 -15.63 -15.84 15.05
N PHE A 59 -14.44 -15.42 14.65
CA PHE A 59 -14.24 -14.56 13.48
C PHE A 59 -13.81 -15.37 12.25
N PHE A 60 -14.46 -15.07 11.13
CA PHE A 60 -14.11 -15.56 9.81
C PHE A 60 -13.76 -14.37 8.93
N ARG A 61 -12.70 -14.48 8.14
CA ARG A 61 -12.28 -13.45 7.20
C ARG A 61 -12.49 -13.99 5.79
N PHE A 62 -13.22 -13.22 4.98
CA PHE A 62 -13.34 -13.47 3.55
C PHE A 62 -12.34 -12.61 2.78
N GLU A 63 -11.59 -13.20 1.85
CA GLU A 63 -10.68 -12.50 0.96
C GLU A 63 -11.35 -12.11 -0.37
N THR A 64 -12.51 -12.69 -0.70
CA THR A 64 -13.27 -12.36 -1.90
C THR A 64 -13.66 -10.87 -1.92
N GLU A 65 -13.27 -10.17 -2.99
CA GLU A 65 -13.60 -8.75 -3.19
C GLU A 65 -14.92 -8.53 -3.94
N TYR A 66 -15.66 -7.49 -3.57
CA TYR A 66 -16.88 -7.10 -4.28
C TYR A 66 -16.57 -6.18 -5.47
N HIS A 67 -16.91 -6.64 -6.68
CA HIS A 67 -16.72 -5.91 -7.94
C HIS A 67 -18.04 -5.45 -8.60
N GLY A 68 -19.13 -5.35 -7.83
CA GLY A 68 -20.41 -4.82 -8.34
C GLY A 68 -21.36 -5.86 -8.95
N ASN A 69 -20.92 -7.11 -9.13
CA ASN A 69 -21.78 -8.22 -9.55
C ASN A 69 -22.11 -9.10 -8.34
N ARG A 70 -23.38 -9.10 -7.94
CA ARG A 70 -23.89 -9.87 -6.79
C ARG A 70 -23.75 -11.38 -6.99
N GLU A 71 -24.27 -11.91 -8.09
CA GLU A 71 -24.36 -13.36 -8.30
C GLU A 71 -22.96 -13.97 -8.30
N TRP A 72 -22.04 -13.32 -9.03
CA TRP A 72 -20.64 -13.73 -9.05
C TRP A 72 -19.99 -13.62 -7.67
N PHE A 73 -20.23 -12.53 -6.93
CA PHE A 73 -19.66 -12.34 -5.60
C PHE A 73 -20.13 -13.42 -4.61
N GLU A 74 -21.44 -13.71 -4.58
CA GLU A 74 -21.98 -14.76 -3.70
C GLU A 74 -21.47 -16.15 -4.09
N GLU A 75 -21.31 -16.42 -5.39
CA GLU A 75 -20.69 -17.66 -5.89
C GLU A 75 -19.23 -17.78 -5.43
N GLN A 76 -18.44 -16.70 -5.50
CA GLN A 76 -17.06 -16.71 -5.01
C GLN A 76 -16.98 -16.87 -3.49
N LEU A 77 -17.84 -16.22 -2.71
CA LEU A 77 -17.92 -16.42 -1.26
C LEU A 77 -18.23 -17.87 -0.89
N TRP A 78 -19.17 -18.49 -1.62
CA TRP A 78 -19.48 -19.91 -1.44
C TRP A 78 -18.27 -20.79 -1.76
N ASN A 79 -17.60 -20.56 -2.88
CA ASN A 79 -16.41 -21.32 -3.26
C ASN A 79 -15.29 -21.16 -2.22
N GLU A 80 -15.05 -19.93 -1.75
CA GLU A 80 -14.08 -19.65 -0.69
C GLU A 80 -14.41 -20.43 0.59
N PHE A 81 -15.66 -20.42 1.04
CA PHE A 81 -16.11 -21.20 2.19
C PHE A 81 -15.86 -22.71 2.01
N LEU A 82 -16.15 -23.28 0.83
CA LEU A 82 -15.87 -24.69 0.55
C LEU A 82 -14.37 -25.00 0.66
N THR A 83 -13.50 -24.08 0.25
CA THR A 83 -12.05 -24.29 0.33
C THR A 83 -11.53 -24.42 1.77
N TRP A 84 -12.21 -23.81 2.75
CA TRP A 84 -11.82 -23.90 4.16
C TRP A 84 -11.86 -25.33 4.72
N PHE A 85 -12.64 -26.21 4.09
CA PHE A 85 -12.80 -27.62 4.48
C PHE A 85 -12.03 -28.58 3.57
N THR A 86 -11.22 -28.06 2.65
CA THR A 86 -10.34 -28.89 1.83
C THR A 86 -9.21 -29.43 2.69
N ALA A 87 -9.10 -30.76 2.76
CA ALA A 87 -8.09 -31.42 3.59
C ALA A 87 -6.68 -30.98 3.20
N HIS A 88 -5.89 -30.57 4.20
CA HIS A 88 -4.51 -30.17 3.95
C HIS A 88 -3.62 -31.42 3.84
N PRO A 89 -2.68 -31.51 2.86
CA PRO A 89 -1.84 -32.70 2.69
C PRO A 89 -0.99 -33.05 3.92
N ASP A 90 -0.54 -32.02 4.64
CA ASP A 90 0.11 -32.15 5.95
C ASP A 90 -0.94 -32.13 7.07
N LYS A 91 -1.08 -33.27 7.77
CA LYS A 91 -2.01 -33.45 8.89
C LYS A 91 -1.85 -32.38 9.98
N ASN A 92 -0.63 -31.91 10.24
CA ASN A 92 -0.38 -30.94 11.31
C ASN A 92 -0.83 -29.51 10.96
N LYS A 93 -1.21 -29.28 9.70
CA LYS A 93 -1.69 -27.99 9.20
C LYS A 93 -3.17 -28.03 8.80
N ASP A 94 -3.84 -29.17 9.03
CA ASP A 94 -5.26 -29.34 8.77
C ASP A 94 -6.08 -28.94 10.00
N LEU A 95 -6.56 -27.69 10.00
CA LEU A 95 -7.31 -27.13 11.13
C LEU A 95 -8.65 -27.85 11.35
N HIS A 96 -9.38 -28.16 10.29
CA HIS A 96 -10.68 -28.85 10.37
C HIS A 96 -10.53 -30.23 11.00
N ARG A 97 -9.52 -31.00 10.53
CA ARG A 97 -9.20 -32.29 11.10
C ARG A 97 -8.79 -32.19 12.56
N ALA A 98 -8.00 -31.17 12.93
CA ALA A 98 -7.60 -30.94 14.31
C ALA A 98 -8.83 -30.64 15.21
N LEU A 99 -9.78 -29.83 14.75
CA LEU A 99 -11.01 -29.54 15.48
C LEU A 99 -11.83 -30.81 15.75
N TRP A 100 -11.94 -31.70 14.75
CA TRP A 100 -12.65 -32.97 14.91
C TRP A 100 -11.91 -33.95 15.84
N GLU A 101 -10.62 -34.19 15.62
CA GLU A 101 -9.83 -35.13 16.42
C GLU A 101 -9.75 -34.72 17.91
N ASN A 102 -9.88 -33.43 18.22
CA ASN A 102 -9.90 -32.89 19.58
C ASN A 102 -11.32 -32.74 20.17
N ASN A 103 -12.36 -33.24 19.50
CA ASN A 103 -13.77 -33.17 19.91
C ASN A 103 -14.33 -31.74 20.08
N MET A 104 -13.74 -30.75 19.40
CA MET A 104 -14.24 -29.37 19.36
C MET A 104 -15.49 -29.24 18.49
N ILE A 105 -15.66 -30.15 17.52
CA ILE A 105 -16.87 -30.36 16.74
C ILE A 105 -17.39 -31.80 16.94
N ARG A 106 -18.72 -31.96 16.95
CA ARG A 106 -19.42 -33.22 17.24
C ARG A 106 -19.16 -34.32 16.21
N GLU A 107 -19.00 -33.92 14.96
CA GLU A 107 -18.72 -34.79 13.83
C GLU A 107 -17.83 -34.07 12.82
N ALA A 108 -17.17 -34.82 11.94
CA ALA A 108 -16.38 -34.22 10.85
C ALA A 108 -17.31 -33.46 9.90
N PHE A 109 -17.34 -32.13 10.04
CA PHE A 109 -18.21 -31.29 9.24
C PHE A 109 -17.79 -31.30 7.77
N VAL A 110 -18.69 -31.69 6.88
CA VAL A 110 -18.46 -31.64 5.42
C VAL A 110 -19.53 -30.74 4.82
N PRO A 111 -19.18 -29.60 4.19
CA PRO A 111 -20.14 -28.73 3.52
C PRO A 111 -21.00 -29.47 2.49
N ASP A 112 -22.27 -29.11 2.35
CA ASP A 112 -23.13 -29.63 1.28
C ASP A 112 -22.87 -28.89 -0.05
N ASP A 113 -21.94 -29.42 -0.84
CA ASP A 113 -21.52 -28.87 -2.13
C ASP A 113 -22.60 -28.91 -3.24
N LYS A 114 -23.75 -29.54 -2.97
CA LYS A 114 -24.89 -29.61 -3.91
C LYS A 114 -25.83 -28.43 -3.77
N LEU A 115 -25.70 -27.64 -2.70
CA LEU A 115 -26.49 -26.43 -2.53
C LEU A 115 -26.13 -25.39 -3.59
N PRO A 116 -27.08 -24.55 -4.02
CA PRO A 116 -26.80 -23.50 -4.98
C PRO A 116 -25.77 -22.51 -4.39
N PRO A 117 -24.77 -22.06 -5.16
CA PRO A 117 -23.68 -21.22 -4.66
C PRO A 117 -24.14 -19.77 -4.46
N ASN A 118 -24.86 -19.52 -3.37
CA ASN A 118 -25.42 -18.21 -3.04
C ASN A 118 -25.33 -17.92 -1.53
N ILE A 119 -25.66 -16.69 -1.13
CA ILE A 119 -25.53 -16.26 0.26
C ILE A 119 -26.44 -17.01 1.24
N SER A 120 -27.63 -17.43 0.81
CA SER A 120 -28.57 -18.17 1.66
C SER A 120 -28.03 -19.56 1.99
N SER A 121 -27.45 -20.25 1.01
CA SER A 121 -26.75 -21.53 1.24
C SER A 121 -25.57 -21.35 2.17
N LEU A 122 -24.76 -20.30 1.96
CA LEU A 122 -23.62 -19.98 2.82
C LEU A 122 -24.04 -19.78 4.28
N PHE A 123 -25.06 -18.96 4.52
CA PHE A 123 -25.57 -18.72 5.88
C PHE A 123 -26.12 -20.00 6.52
N SER A 124 -26.88 -20.80 5.79
CA SER A 124 -27.41 -22.08 6.30
C SER A 124 -26.29 -23.04 6.69
N GLU A 125 -25.21 -23.11 5.91
CA GLU A 125 -24.07 -23.99 6.21
C GLU A 125 -23.22 -23.47 7.37
N LEU A 126 -23.08 -22.15 7.52
CA LEU A 126 -22.44 -21.55 8.69
C LEU A 126 -23.25 -21.80 9.98
N GLU A 127 -24.58 -21.76 9.93
CA GLU A 127 -25.43 -22.17 11.07
C GLU A 127 -25.25 -23.65 11.40
N ARG A 128 -25.21 -24.52 10.38
CA ARG A 128 -24.95 -25.96 10.58
C ARG A 128 -23.58 -26.20 11.19
N LEU A 129 -22.55 -25.48 10.74
CA LEU A 129 -21.21 -25.53 11.30
C LEU A 129 -21.24 -25.09 12.76
N LYS A 130 -21.93 -24.00 13.09
CA LYS A 130 -22.06 -23.52 14.48
C LYS A 130 -22.70 -24.58 15.38
N VAL A 131 -23.79 -25.20 14.96
CA VAL A 131 -24.48 -26.28 15.71
C VAL A 131 -23.57 -27.50 15.92
N SER A 132 -22.62 -27.73 15.02
CA SER A 132 -21.64 -28.81 15.17
C SER A 132 -20.62 -28.57 16.28
N ILE A 133 -20.40 -27.32 16.74
CA ILE A 133 -19.45 -27.01 17.81
C ILE A 133 -19.93 -27.59 19.15
N THR A 134 -19.03 -28.26 19.87
CA THR A 134 -19.36 -29.00 21.10
C THR A 134 -19.57 -28.08 22.30
N ASP A 135 -18.76 -27.01 22.42
CA ASP A 135 -18.89 -26.02 23.49
C ASP A 135 -19.73 -24.82 23.03
N GLN A 136 -20.94 -24.73 23.57
CA GLN A 136 -21.87 -23.61 23.35
C GLN A 136 -22.36 -23.01 24.67
N THR A 137 -21.56 -23.13 25.73
CA THR A 137 -21.95 -22.75 27.10
C THR A 137 -22.17 -21.25 27.26
N GLU A 138 -21.37 -20.43 26.58
CA GLU A 138 -21.57 -18.99 26.44
C GLU A 138 -22.06 -18.73 25.01
N GLY A 139 -23.23 -18.10 24.85
CA GLY A 139 -23.75 -17.80 23.52
C GLY A 139 -22.79 -16.87 22.77
N PHE A 140 -22.31 -17.31 21.61
CA PHE A 140 -21.38 -16.58 20.75
C PHE A 140 -21.98 -16.38 19.35
N TYR A 141 -21.44 -15.46 18.57
CA TYR A 141 -21.79 -15.25 17.15
C TYR A 141 -20.66 -15.70 16.24
N PHE A 142 -21.01 -16.05 15.00
CA PHE A 142 -20.03 -16.11 13.91
C PHE A 142 -19.94 -14.74 13.24
N CYS A 143 -18.76 -14.15 13.30
CA CYS A 143 -18.45 -12.81 12.82
C CYS A 143 -17.75 -12.88 11.46
N LEU A 144 -18.48 -12.57 10.39
CA LEU A 144 -17.98 -12.61 9.01
C LEU A 144 -17.40 -11.25 8.62
N TYR A 145 -16.08 -11.17 8.55
CA TYR A 145 -15.32 -9.96 8.24
C TYR A 145 -15.00 -9.85 6.75
N PHE A 146 -15.37 -8.71 6.17
CA PHE A 146 -15.07 -8.30 4.80
C PHE A 146 -14.13 -7.08 4.85
N PRO A 147 -12.83 -7.26 4.57
CA PRO A 147 -11.84 -6.20 4.67
C PRO A 147 -12.09 -5.08 3.65
N LEU A 148 -11.52 -3.91 3.94
CA LEU A 148 -11.59 -2.78 3.02
C LEU A 148 -10.71 -3.06 1.78
N SER A 149 -11.32 -3.22 0.61
CA SER A 149 -10.58 -3.24 -0.65
C SER A 149 -10.24 -1.80 -1.08
N ALA A 150 -8.98 -1.42 -0.94
CA ALA A 150 -8.48 -0.09 -1.33
C ALA A 150 -8.59 0.16 -2.86
N HIS A 151 -8.76 -0.88 -3.66
CA HIS A 151 -8.72 -0.82 -5.12
C HIS A 151 -10.09 -0.99 -5.78
N SER A 152 -11.12 -1.45 -5.05
CA SER A 152 -12.46 -1.58 -5.61
C SER A 152 -13.16 -0.21 -5.70
N LYS A 153 -13.50 0.20 -6.92
CA LYS A 153 -14.38 1.35 -7.20
C LYS A 153 -15.84 1.05 -6.83
N GLN A 154 -16.19 -0.23 -6.64
CA GLN A 154 -17.54 -0.67 -6.40
C GLN A 154 -17.82 -0.78 -4.90
N ASN A 155 -18.95 -0.22 -4.50
CA ASN A 155 -19.31 -0.10 -3.11
C ASN A 155 -20.06 -1.35 -2.63
N ILE A 156 -19.42 -2.13 -1.73
CA ILE A 156 -20.02 -3.32 -1.11
C ILE A 156 -21.28 -3.01 -0.30
N ALA A 157 -21.51 -1.75 0.08
CA ALA A 157 -22.71 -1.33 0.80
C ALA A 157 -24.02 -1.74 0.10
N HIS A 158 -24.04 -1.72 -1.23
CA HIS A 158 -25.22 -2.16 -1.98
C HIS A 158 -25.54 -3.64 -1.73
N TRP A 159 -24.52 -4.50 -1.67
CA TRP A 159 -24.70 -5.91 -1.33
C TRP A 159 -25.15 -6.08 0.12
N PHE A 160 -24.51 -5.40 1.07
CA PHE A 160 -24.92 -5.43 2.48
C PHE A 160 -26.39 -5.03 2.65
N GLN A 161 -26.83 -3.97 1.97
CA GLN A 161 -28.21 -3.48 2.02
C GLN A 161 -29.24 -4.55 1.59
N GLN A 162 -28.85 -5.46 0.69
CA GLN A 162 -29.71 -6.52 0.18
C GLN A 162 -29.77 -7.74 1.10
N VAL A 163 -28.67 -8.05 1.80
CA VAL A 163 -28.56 -9.28 2.60
C VAL A 163 -28.80 -9.06 4.10
N ILE A 164 -28.73 -7.82 4.59
CA ILE A 164 -28.73 -7.52 6.03
C ILE A 164 -29.96 -8.05 6.78
N GLU A 165 -31.13 -8.03 6.15
CA GLU A 165 -32.39 -8.52 6.73
C GLU A 165 -32.47 -10.05 6.74
N THR A 166 -31.70 -10.71 5.87
CA THR A 166 -31.64 -12.17 5.76
C THR A 166 -30.51 -12.78 6.60
N VAL A 167 -29.68 -11.97 7.26
CA VAL A 167 -28.62 -12.47 8.14
C VAL A 167 -29.24 -13.17 9.37
N PRO A 168 -28.93 -14.46 9.60
CA PRO A 168 -29.44 -15.20 10.75
C PRO A 168 -29.11 -14.57 12.10
N ASP A 169 -29.86 -14.95 13.14
CA ASP A 169 -29.69 -14.46 14.52
C ASP A 169 -28.36 -14.83 15.15
N ASP A 170 -27.71 -15.85 14.61
CA ASP A 170 -26.44 -16.37 15.08
C ASP A 170 -25.20 -15.85 14.34
N LEU A 171 -25.39 -15.03 13.29
CA LEU A 171 -24.34 -14.48 12.45
C LEU A 171 -24.28 -12.95 12.56
N ARG A 172 -23.08 -12.40 12.41
CA ARG A 172 -22.79 -10.96 12.34
C ARG A 172 -21.87 -10.70 11.16
N LEU A 173 -22.14 -9.63 10.42
CA LEU A 173 -21.30 -9.13 9.36
C LEU A 173 -20.42 -8.00 9.90
N ILE A 174 -19.20 -7.88 9.39
CA ILE A 174 -18.26 -6.85 9.79
C ILE A 174 -17.56 -6.32 8.56
N THR A 175 -17.43 -5.00 8.47
CA THR A 175 -16.64 -4.35 7.43
C THR A 175 -16.03 -3.06 7.93
N MET A 176 -15.34 -2.35 7.03
CA MET A 176 -14.70 -1.08 7.31
C MET A 176 -15.03 -0.08 6.19
N ASP A 177 -15.12 1.19 6.58
CA ASP A 177 -15.39 2.33 5.71
C ASP A 177 -14.43 3.48 6.07
N LEU A 178 -14.02 4.26 5.08
CA LEU A 178 -13.08 5.35 5.29
C LEU A 178 -13.83 6.61 5.72
N ALA A 179 -13.42 7.22 6.83
CA ALA A 179 -14.10 8.37 7.42
C ALA A 179 -14.12 9.60 6.49
N GLU A 180 -13.05 9.83 5.71
CA GLU A 180 -12.92 10.95 4.78
C GLU A 180 -13.67 10.70 3.46
N GLU A 181 -13.84 9.44 3.07
CA GLU A 181 -14.50 8.99 1.84
C GLU A 181 -15.57 7.95 2.17
N ARG A 182 -16.59 8.35 2.94
CA ARG A 182 -17.67 7.44 3.35
C ARG A 182 -18.37 6.86 2.13
N ARG A 183 -18.38 5.53 2.03
CA ARG A 183 -19.10 4.79 0.99
C ARG A 183 -20.17 3.90 1.60
N VAL A 184 -19.98 3.39 2.81
CA VAL A 184 -20.95 2.50 3.46
C VAL A 184 -21.98 3.31 4.24
N GLU A 185 -23.04 3.67 3.53
CA GLU A 185 -24.26 4.27 4.09
C GLU A 185 -25.43 3.31 3.90
N LEU A 186 -25.93 2.78 5.01
CA LEU A 186 -26.97 1.75 5.03
C LEU A 186 -28.25 2.25 5.68
N GLN A 187 -29.36 1.62 5.28
CA GLN A 187 -30.70 1.84 5.81
C GLN A 187 -31.30 0.50 6.25
N GLY A 188 -32.22 0.52 7.21
CA GLY A 188 -32.90 -0.69 7.67
C GLY A 188 -33.07 -0.73 9.18
N LYS A 189 -34.25 -1.16 9.62
CA LYS A 189 -34.59 -1.30 11.04
C LYS A 189 -35.38 -2.58 11.27
N LYS A 190 -35.05 -3.31 12.33
CA LYS A 190 -35.86 -4.43 12.84
C LYS A 190 -36.39 -4.02 14.21
N ASN A 191 -37.70 -4.06 14.39
CA ASN A 191 -38.38 -3.65 15.63
C ASN A 191 -38.04 -2.23 16.12
N GLY A 192 -37.78 -1.29 15.21
CA GLY A 192 -37.45 0.10 15.52
C GLY A 192 -35.97 0.37 15.81
N GLU A 193 -35.14 -0.67 15.91
CA GLU A 193 -33.69 -0.57 16.12
C GLU A 193 -32.91 -0.74 14.81
N SER A 194 -31.75 -0.07 14.72
CA SER A 194 -30.88 -0.12 13.55
C SER A 194 -30.20 -1.49 13.42
N LEU A 195 -30.26 -2.09 12.23
CA LEU A 195 -29.55 -3.35 11.94
C LEU A 195 -28.04 -3.16 11.74
N TYR A 196 -27.57 -1.92 11.61
CA TYR A 196 -26.17 -1.58 11.46
C TYR A 196 -25.64 -0.78 12.65
N HIS A 197 -24.37 -1.01 13.00
CA HIS A 197 -23.66 -0.30 14.05
C HIS A 197 -22.35 0.29 13.52
N TYR A 198 -22.25 1.62 13.49
CA TYR A 198 -21.02 2.32 13.14
C TYR A 198 -20.11 2.45 14.36
N LEU A 199 -18.90 1.90 14.25
CA LEU A 199 -17.85 1.99 15.24
C LEU A 199 -16.94 3.14 14.85
N HIS A 200 -16.83 4.15 15.71
CA HIS A 200 -16.04 5.36 15.47
C HIS A 200 -14.80 5.35 16.37
N PRO A 201 -13.72 4.65 15.96
CA PRO A 201 -12.50 4.61 16.72
C PRO A 201 -11.88 6.02 16.79
N LYS A 202 -11.54 6.46 18.00
CA LYS A 202 -10.86 7.74 18.26
C LYS A 202 -9.40 7.45 18.58
N LEU A 203 -8.67 7.01 17.57
CA LEU A 203 -7.27 6.63 17.74
C LEU A 203 -6.35 7.81 17.52
N LYS A 204 -5.16 7.70 18.11
CA LYS A 204 -4.03 8.62 17.88
C LYS A 204 -2.87 7.89 17.23
N MET A 205 -3.13 7.13 16.17
CA MET A 205 -2.14 6.22 15.58
C MET A 205 -0.85 6.91 15.12
N ALA A 206 -0.93 8.12 14.55
CA ALA A 206 0.27 8.87 14.19
C ALA A 206 1.17 9.19 15.40
N GLU A 207 0.58 9.53 16.55
CA GLU A 207 1.31 9.75 17.81
C GLU A 207 1.79 8.42 18.41
N ALA A 208 0.97 7.37 18.34
CA ALA A 208 1.28 6.04 18.88
C ALA A 208 2.45 5.37 18.14
N ILE A 209 2.45 5.41 16.81
CA ILE A 209 3.55 4.92 15.97
C ILE A 209 4.80 5.73 16.26
N LYS A 210 4.69 7.06 16.30
CA LYS A 210 5.81 7.94 16.67
C LYS A 210 6.37 7.59 18.06
N ASN A 211 5.51 7.37 19.05
CA ASN A 211 5.90 6.98 20.40
C ASN A 211 6.49 5.56 20.45
N GLU A 212 5.99 4.60 19.68
CA GLU A 212 6.54 3.25 19.63
C GLU A 212 7.89 3.22 18.91
N MET A 213 8.06 4.03 17.86
CA MET A 213 9.35 4.28 17.24
C MET A 213 10.33 4.94 18.22
N TYR A 214 9.86 5.84 19.11
CA TYR A 214 10.68 6.37 20.19
C TYR A 214 10.95 5.36 21.30
N LYS A 215 10.01 4.47 21.67
CA LYS A 215 10.22 3.40 22.65
C LYS A 215 11.19 2.35 22.15
N SER A 216 11.09 1.95 20.88
CA SER A 216 12.10 1.13 20.20
C SER A 216 13.42 1.89 19.94
N SER A 217 13.49 3.17 20.29
CA SER A 217 14.73 3.96 20.37
C SER A 217 15.20 4.23 21.81
N ASP A 218 14.34 4.04 22.81
CA ASP A 218 14.62 4.29 24.23
C ASP A 218 14.84 2.97 25.02
N SER A 219 14.43 1.82 24.48
CA SER A 219 14.75 0.48 25.01
C SER A 219 16.11 -0.05 24.55
N TYR A 220 16.70 0.58 23.54
CA TYR A 220 18.11 0.38 23.23
C TYR A 220 18.89 1.35 24.09
N ASN A 221 19.68 0.76 24.98
CA ASN A 221 20.77 1.39 25.72
C ASN A 221 21.24 2.67 25.01
N THR A 222 21.31 3.81 25.68
CA THR A 222 21.89 5.06 25.14
C THR A 222 23.36 4.90 24.70
N VAL A 223 23.92 3.71 24.88
CA VAL A 223 25.20 3.20 24.42
C VAL A 223 25.17 2.65 22.99
N ASP A 224 24.06 2.07 22.50
CA ASP A 224 23.99 1.39 21.19
C ASP A 224 24.07 2.40 20.02
N PRO A 225 25.17 2.41 19.25
CA PRO A 225 25.35 3.35 18.15
C PRO A 225 24.31 3.21 17.03
N ASP A 226 23.83 1.99 16.73
CA ASP A 226 22.85 1.73 15.67
C ASP A 226 21.46 2.28 15.99
N ALA A 227 21.02 2.14 17.25
CA ALA A 227 19.77 2.73 17.71
C ALA A 227 19.83 4.26 17.70
N ARG A 228 20.96 4.85 18.13
CA ARG A 228 21.17 6.30 18.05
C ARG A 228 21.16 6.79 16.61
N PHE A 229 21.72 6.02 15.68
CA PHE A 229 21.69 6.36 14.25
C PHE A 229 20.26 6.46 13.74
N ARG A 230 19.42 5.43 13.95
CA ARG A 230 18.01 5.44 13.53
C ARG A 230 17.25 6.63 14.11
N LYS A 231 17.43 6.91 15.41
CA LYS A 231 16.82 8.07 16.09
C LYS A 231 17.29 9.38 15.46
N GLN A 232 18.57 9.50 15.16
CA GLN A 232 19.14 10.72 14.60
C GLN A 232 18.73 10.95 13.14
N VAL A 233 18.51 9.91 12.34
CA VAL A 233 17.94 10.04 10.98
C VAL A 233 16.59 10.77 11.03
N ILE A 234 15.70 10.39 11.95
CA ILE A 234 14.39 11.03 12.13
C ILE A 234 14.57 12.50 12.53
N VAL A 235 15.45 12.78 13.50
CA VAL A 235 15.72 14.16 13.95
C VAL A 235 16.26 15.03 12.81
N VAL A 236 17.13 14.48 11.96
CA VAL A 236 17.64 15.15 10.77
C VAL A 236 16.50 15.47 9.80
N MET A 237 15.66 14.50 9.46
CA MET A 237 14.55 14.73 8.53
C MET A 237 13.53 15.73 9.08
N ASP A 238 13.16 15.63 10.36
CA ASP A 238 12.28 16.59 11.04
C ASP A 238 12.87 18.01 11.02
N SER A 239 14.20 18.15 11.16
CA SER A 239 14.85 19.46 11.15
C SER A 239 14.69 20.20 9.82
N THR A 240 14.48 19.49 8.71
CA THR A 240 14.32 20.07 7.37
C THR A 240 12.98 20.81 7.20
N THR A 241 11.98 20.47 8.00
CA THR A 241 10.63 21.05 7.92
C THR A 241 10.54 22.48 8.48
N LYS A 242 11.53 22.91 9.27
CA LYS A 242 11.53 24.21 9.96
C LYS A 242 12.24 25.27 9.13
N LYS A 243 11.49 26.27 8.65
CA LYS A 243 12.04 27.41 7.89
C LYS A 243 12.76 28.45 8.77
N ILE A 244 12.35 28.60 10.03
CA ILE A 244 12.92 29.55 10.99
C ILE A 244 13.69 28.75 12.06
N GLN A 245 14.94 29.11 12.32
CA GLN A 245 15.88 28.36 13.20
C GLN A 245 16.12 26.92 12.73
N ASN A 246 16.43 26.74 11.44
CA ASN A 246 16.81 25.45 10.89
C ASN A 246 18.07 24.91 11.60
N ARG A 247 17.97 23.70 12.15
CA ARG A 247 19.05 23.00 12.86
C ARG A 247 19.68 21.87 12.06
N THR A 248 19.33 21.71 10.78
CA THR A 248 19.80 20.62 9.91
C THR A 248 21.32 20.50 9.90
N ASP A 249 22.05 21.61 9.85
CA ASP A 249 23.52 21.59 9.94
C ASP A 249 24.05 20.92 11.22
N VAL A 250 23.40 21.16 12.35
CA VAL A 250 23.80 20.60 13.65
C VAL A 250 23.42 19.13 13.72
N GLU A 251 22.22 18.79 13.29
CA GLU A 251 21.70 17.42 13.37
C GLU A 251 22.38 16.48 12.37
N VAL A 252 22.76 16.97 11.17
CA VAL A 252 23.57 16.21 10.20
C VAL A 252 24.97 15.95 10.75
N LYS A 253 25.62 16.93 11.39
CA LYS A 253 26.92 16.69 12.04
C LYS A 253 26.83 15.62 13.12
N ARG A 254 25.78 15.63 13.93
CA ARG A 254 25.55 14.56 14.93
C ARG A 254 25.33 13.21 14.29
N LEU A 255 24.55 13.14 13.20
CA LEU A 255 24.34 11.92 12.44
C LEU A 255 25.67 11.33 11.97
N LEU A 256 26.53 12.15 11.35
CA LEU A 256 27.81 11.69 10.81
C LEU A 256 28.77 11.25 11.93
N ASN A 257 28.77 11.94 13.07
CA ASN A 257 29.56 11.49 14.22
C ASN A 257 29.10 10.10 14.72
N ILE A 258 27.79 9.82 14.71
CA ILE A 258 27.28 8.49 15.09
C ILE A 258 27.70 7.44 14.04
N THR A 259 27.68 7.77 12.75
CA THR A 259 28.14 6.83 11.72
C THR A 259 29.63 6.53 11.82
N ASP A 260 30.44 7.52 12.21
CA ASP A 260 31.86 7.34 12.46
C ASP A 260 32.11 6.45 13.69
N GLU A 261 31.25 6.54 14.70
CA GLU A 261 31.30 5.67 15.88
C GLU A 261 30.89 4.22 15.58
N ILE A 262 29.87 4.01 14.73
CA ILE A 262 29.49 2.65 14.26
C ILE A 262 30.65 2.03 13.46
N GLY A 263 31.31 2.83 12.61
CA GLY A 263 32.51 2.41 11.89
C GLY A 263 32.29 1.42 10.74
N THR A 264 31.04 1.12 10.37
CA THR A 264 30.72 0.23 9.25
C THR A 264 30.60 0.99 7.91
N VAL A 265 30.90 0.31 6.81
CA VAL A 265 30.73 0.87 5.45
C VAL A 265 29.27 1.23 5.18
N SER A 266 28.34 0.36 5.59
CA SER A 266 26.90 0.55 5.44
C SER A 266 26.38 1.78 6.22
N SER A 267 26.78 1.96 7.49
CA SER A 267 26.39 3.12 8.28
C SER A 267 26.93 4.43 7.69
N LYS A 268 28.20 4.43 7.25
CA LYS A 268 28.83 5.60 6.62
C LYS A 268 28.09 6.01 5.35
N ILE A 269 27.84 5.07 4.44
CA ILE A 269 27.12 5.33 3.19
C ILE A 269 25.69 5.82 3.46
N ALA A 270 24.97 5.19 4.38
CA ALA A 270 23.61 5.60 4.75
C ALA A 270 23.57 7.01 5.36
N GLY A 271 24.51 7.35 6.25
CA GLY A 271 24.63 8.69 6.82
C GLY A 271 24.88 9.78 5.78
N LEU A 272 25.74 9.50 4.79
CA LEU A 272 26.01 10.41 3.68
C LEU A 272 24.76 10.63 2.80
N LEU A 273 24.00 9.57 2.51
CA LEU A 273 22.73 9.69 1.76
C LEU A 273 21.69 10.50 2.53
N VAL A 274 21.51 10.27 3.83
CA VAL A 274 20.56 11.04 4.64
C VAL A 274 21.00 12.51 4.71
N ALA A 275 22.30 12.78 4.85
CA ALA A 275 22.83 14.14 4.80
C ALA A 275 22.53 14.83 3.46
N SER A 276 22.74 14.14 2.34
CA SER A 276 22.49 14.71 1.00
C SER A 276 21.01 15.02 0.78
N GLN A 277 20.10 14.13 1.18
CA GLN A 277 18.65 14.33 1.12
C GLN A 277 18.18 15.46 2.04
N ALA A 278 18.72 15.55 3.25
CA ALA A 278 18.37 16.62 4.19
C ALA A 278 18.76 17.99 3.65
N TYR A 279 19.95 18.10 3.05
CA TYR A 279 20.40 19.34 2.40
C TYR A 279 19.61 19.67 1.13
N PHE A 280 19.19 18.65 0.37
CA PHE A 280 18.30 18.82 -0.77
C PHE A 280 16.96 19.43 -0.34
N ALA A 281 16.35 18.89 0.72
CA ALA A 281 15.05 19.33 1.23
C ALA A 281 15.04 20.82 1.67
N ILE A 282 16.15 21.31 2.22
CA ILE A 282 16.30 22.72 2.63
C ILE A 282 16.84 23.62 1.51
N GLN A 283 16.92 23.11 0.27
CA GLN A 283 17.41 23.81 -0.92
C GLN A 283 18.88 24.25 -0.85
N ASN A 284 19.69 23.60 -0.01
CA ASN A 284 21.14 23.81 0.00
C ASN A 284 21.81 22.86 -1.00
N THR A 285 21.69 23.20 -2.28
CA THR A 285 22.13 22.36 -3.40
C THR A 285 23.62 22.04 -3.35
N LYS A 286 24.46 23.00 -2.93
CA LYS A 286 25.92 22.81 -2.85
C LYS A 286 26.29 21.71 -1.84
N LYS A 287 25.79 21.78 -0.61
CA LYS A 287 26.08 20.74 0.40
C LYS A 287 25.45 19.41 0.03
N SER A 288 24.23 19.44 -0.53
CA SER A 288 23.58 18.23 -1.01
C SER A 288 24.44 17.52 -2.07
N GLU A 289 24.99 18.27 -3.02
CA GLU A 289 25.91 17.76 -4.04
C GLU A 289 27.20 17.19 -3.42
N GLU A 290 27.84 17.93 -2.51
CA GLU A 290 29.06 17.46 -1.81
C GLU A 290 28.86 16.13 -1.07
N TYR A 291 27.73 15.96 -0.37
CA TYR A 291 27.43 14.70 0.32
C TYR A 291 27.00 13.59 -0.64
N THR A 292 26.29 13.94 -1.73
CA THR A 292 25.91 12.97 -2.77
C THR A 292 27.15 12.39 -3.45
N ASP A 293 28.15 13.22 -3.77
CA ASP A 293 29.38 12.76 -4.42
C ASP A 293 30.18 11.82 -3.52
N LYS A 294 30.28 12.14 -2.22
CA LYS A 294 30.88 11.23 -1.23
C LYS A 294 30.12 9.91 -1.11
N ALA A 295 28.79 9.96 -1.06
CA ALA A 295 27.95 8.77 -0.98
C ALA A 295 28.10 7.90 -2.23
N LEU A 296 28.18 8.50 -3.42
CA LEU A 296 28.42 7.80 -4.69
C LEU A 296 29.78 7.11 -4.70
N GLU A 297 30.84 7.80 -4.26
CA GLU A 297 32.18 7.22 -4.22
C GLU A 297 32.22 5.98 -3.31
N GLU A 298 31.69 6.10 -2.09
CA GLU A 298 31.70 5.02 -1.10
C GLU A 298 30.78 3.86 -1.51
N SER A 299 29.58 4.15 -2.02
CA SER A 299 28.65 3.11 -2.50
C SER A 299 29.15 2.41 -3.77
N SER A 300 29.90 3.10 -4.63
CA SER A 300 30.54 2.47 -5.79
C SER A 300 31.64 1.50 -5.37
N LYS A 301 32.46 1.87 -4.37
CA LYS A 301 33.47 0.96 -3.80
C LYS A 301 32.82 -0.26 -3.16
N ALA A 302 31.81 -0.04 -2.30
CA ALA A 302 31.04 -1.13 -1.69
C ALA A 302 30.42 -2.07 -2.75
N MET A 303 29.93 -1.52 -3.86
CA MET A 303 29.42 -2.31 -4.97
C MET A 303 30.49 -3.14 -5.69
N GLN A 304 31.72 -2.63 -5.81
CA GLN A 304 32.85 -3.38 -6.39
C GLN A 304 33.32 -4.52 -5.48
N GLU A 305 33.15 -4.36 -4.17
CA GLU A 305 33.46 -5.36 -3.14
C GLU A 305 32.30 -6.35 -2.92
N ASP A 306 31.25 -6.29 -3.75
CA ASP A 306 30.03 -7.11 -3.67
C ASP A 306 29.25 -6.96 -2.33
N ASP A 307 29.37 -5.80 -1.68
CA ASP A 307 28.59 -5.48 -0.49
C ASP A 307 27.13 -5.18 -0.88
N ALA A 308 26.20 -5.84 -0.18
CA ALA A 308 24.76 -5.74 -0.44
C ALA A 308 24.19 -4.32 -0.32
N THR A 309 24.86 -3.42 0.41
CA THR A 309 24.43 -2.03 0.61
C THR A 309 24.88 -1.08 -0.51
N GLY A 310 25.88 -1.48 -1.31
CA GLY A 310 26.46 -0.64 -2.35
C GLY A 310 25.43 -0.20 -3.40
N TYR A 311 24.84 -1.14 -4.12
CA TYR A 311 23.92 -0.81 -5.21
C TYR A 311 22.63 -0.08 -4.78
N PRO A 312 21.93 -0.47 -3.69
CA PRO A 312 20.73 0.24 -3.24
C PRO A 312 20.96 1.73 -2.94
N VAL A 313 22.10 2.07 -2.34
CA VAL A 313 22.43 3.48 -2.06
C VAL A 313 22.97 4.17 -3.30
N TRP A 314 23.79 3.49 -4.09
CA TRP A 314 24.33 4.02 -5.35
C TRP A 314 23.22 4.53 -6.27
N LYS A 315 22.18 3.72 -6.53
CA LYS A 315 21.06 4.12 -7.41
C LYS A 315 20.27 5.31 -6.88
N SER A 316 20.10 5.39 -5.57
CA SER A 316 19.44 6.53 -4.90
C SER A 316 20.27 7.82 -5.05
N CYS A 317 21.59 7.72 -4.93
CA CYS A 317 22.49 8.86 -5.11
C CYS A 317 22.58 9.29 -6.57
N MET A 318 22.56 8.36 -7.53
CA MET A 318 22.52 8.67 -8.96
C MET A 318 21.29 9.52 -9.32
N LEU A 319 20.11 9.11 -8.86
CA LEU A 319 18.87 9.89 -9.04
C LEU A 319 18.97 11.29 -8.43
N LEU A 320 19.49 11.41 -7.20
CA LEU A 320 19.64 12.70 -6.54
C LEU A 320 20.65 13.61 -7.25
N LYS A 321 21.81 13.06 -7.66
CA LYS A 321 22.84 13.79 -8.40
C LYS A 321 22.31 14.31 -9.73
N ALA A 322 21.63 13.46 -10.50
CA ALA A 322 21.01 13.86 -11.75
C ALA A 322 19.94 14.95 -11.53
N THR A 323 19.13 14.83 -10.48
CA THR A 323 18.13 15.84 -10.11
C THR A 323 18.77 17.19 -9.76
N LEU A 324 19.86 17.19 -8.98
CA LEU A 324 20.64 18.39 -8.64
C LEU A 324 21.23 19.05 -9.89
N LEU A 325 21.83 18.26 -10.78
CA LEU A 325 22.40 18.75 -12.04
C LEU A 325 21.30 19.34 -12.94
N TYR A 326 20.19 18.62 -13.09
CA TYR A 326 19.05 19.05 -13.87
C TYR A 326 18.44 20.36 -13.33
N GLY A 327 18.23 20.46 -12.01
CA GLY A 327 17.77 21.68 -11.34
C GLY A 327 18.72 22.88 -11.51
N ASN A 328 20.02 22.61 -11.62
CA ASN A 328 21.06 23.60 -11.93
C ASN A 328 21.20 23.88 -13.45
N LYS A 329 20.23 23.45 -14.27
CA LYS A 329 20.21 23.60 -15.74
C LYS A 329 21.37 22.91 -16.47
N LYS A 330 22.05 21.95 -15.82
CA LYS A 330 23.08 21.11 -16.42
C LYS A 330 22.42 19.84 -16.98
N THR A 331 21.66 19.99 -18.05
CA THR A 331 20.83 18.90 -18.61
C THR A 331 21.64 17.81 -19.30
N ASP A 332 22.75 18.13 -19.98
CA ASP A 332 23.62 17.10 -20.58
C ASP A 332 24.34 16.24 -19.53
N PRO A 333 24.94 16.81 -18.46
CA PRO A 333 25.47 15.99 -17.37
C PRO A 333 24.41 15.15 -16.65
N ALA A 334 23.21 15.69 -16.41
CA ALA A 334 22.13 14.93 -15.79
C ALA A 334 21.69 13.73 -16.65
N LEU A 335 21.62 13.93 -17.97
CA LEU A 335 21.30 12.89 -18.93
C LEU A 335 22.29 11.72 -18.86
N LEU A 336 23.60 12.00 -18.85
CA LEU A 336 24.63 10.97 -18.73
C LEU A 336 24.49 10.15 -17.45
N ILE A 337 24.16 10.78 -16.32
CA ILE A 337 23.94 10.09 -15.05
C ILE A 337 22.71 9.16 -15.13
N TYR A 338 21.62 9.59 -15.76
CA TYR A 338 20.46 8.71 -15.94
C TYR A 338 20.74 7.56 -16.92
N GLU A 339 21.52 7.79 -17.98
CA GLU A 339 21.95 6.74 -18.93
C GLU A 339 22.80 5.68 -18.21
N GLU A 340 23.77 6.10 -17.39
CA GLU A 340 24.59 5.20 -16.57
C GLU A 340 23.74 4.40 -15.56
N LEU A 341 22.77 5.06 -14.91
CA LEU A 341 21.82 4.38 -14.01
C LEU A 341 21.01 3.30 -14.74
N SER A 342 20.50 3.61 -15.94
CA SER A 342 19.74 2.66 -16.75
C SER A 342 20.58 1.45 -17.16
N GLU A 343 21.82 1.67 -17.60
CA GLU A 343 22.75 0.62 -17.99
C GLU A 343 23.04 -0.30 -16.79
N LYS A 344 23.39 0.28 -15.64
CA LYS A 344 23.70 -0.50 -14.43
C LYS A 344 22.48 -1.26 -13.89
N ALA A 345 21.29 -0.67 -13.94
CA ALA A 345 20.06 -1.33 -13.57
C ALA A 345 19.75 -2.51 -14.50
N SER A 346 20.08 -2.39 -15.79
CA SER A 346 19.92 -3.46 -16.78
C SER A 346 20.84 -4.65 -16.49
N GLU A 347 22.11 -4.40 -16.16
CA GLU A 347 23.06 -5.45 -15.74
C GLU A 347 22.56 -6.24 -14.52
N ARG A 348 21.82 -5.57 -13.63
CA ARG A 348 21.29 -6.16 -12.38
C ARG A 348 19.83 -6.60 -12.47
N GLN A 349 19.21 -6.51 -13.64
CA GLN A 349 17.80 -6.86 -13.86
C GLN A 349 16.82 -6.10 -12.92
N ASP A 350 17.18 -4.89 -12.50
CA ASP A 350 16.35 -4.02 -11.66
C ASP A 350 15.34 -3.26 -12.52
N VAL A 351 14.29 -3.97 -12.94
CA VAL A 351 13.29 -3.48 -13.90
C VAL A 351 12.62 -2.15 -13.49
N TYR A 352 12.49 -1.89 -12.18
CA TYR A 352 11.95 -0.62 -11.69
C TYR A 352 12.87 0.56 -12.03
N TYR A 353 14.18 0.42 -11.80
CA TYR A 353 15.13 1.49 -12.07
C TYR A 353 15.47 1.63 -13.56
N ILE A 354 15.38 0.54 -14.35
CA ILE A 354 15.40 0.64 -15.81
C ILE A 354 14.21 1.50 -16.28
N MET A 355 13.00 1.19 -15.79
CA MET A 355 11.80 1.96 -16.12
C MET A 355 11.96 3.44 -15.76
N GLU A 356 12.35 3.73 -14.52
CA GLU A 356 12.40 5.11 -14.02
C GLU A 356 13.53 5.94 -14.68
N ALA A 357 14.71 5.35 -14.88
CA ALA A 357 15.81 6.05 -15.55
C ALA A 357 15.43 6.40 -17.00
N ASN A 358 14.88 5.45 -17.76
CA ASN A 358 14.46 5.70 -19.14
C ASN A 358 13.32 6.72 -19.23
N ARG A 359 12.40 6.74 -18.25
CA ARG A 359 11.35 7.77 -18.16
C ARG A 359 11.95 9.18 -18.00
N LEU A 360 12.98 9.31 -17.16
CA LEU A 360 13.67 10.59 -16.91
C LEU A 360 14.53 11.02 -18.11
N ILE A 361 15.21 10.07 -18.77
CA ILE A 361 15.94 10.31 -20.03
C ILE A 361 14.97 10.83 -21.10
N ALA A 362 13.82 10.19 -21.25
CA ALA A 362 12.79 10.60 -22.20
C ALA A 362 12.32 12.04 -21.95
N HIS A 363 12.12 12.41 -20.68
CA HIS A 363 11.75 13.77 -20.29
C HIS A 363 12.79 14.80 -20.74
N ILE A 364 14.08 14.53 -20.53
CA ILE A 364 15.16 15.44 -20.98
C ILE A 364 15.18 15.56 -22.51
N TYR A 365 15.04 14.46 -23.25
CA TYR A 365 14.99 14.52 -24.72
C TYR A 365 13.75 15.26 -25.22
N TYR A 366 12.62 15.12 -24.53
CA TYR A 366 11.40 15.85 -24.84
C TYR A 366 11.61 17.37 -24.69
N GLU A 367 12.20 17.81 -23.59
CA GLU A 367 12.51 19.23 -23.38
C GLU A 367 13.53 19.79 -24.38
N LYS A 368 14.43 18.95 -24.89
CA LYS A 368 15.36 19.27 -25.98
C LYS A 368 14.69 19.27 -27.36
N ASN A 369 13.37 19.09 -27.45
CA ASN A 369 12.60 18.93 -28.69
C ASN A 369 13.06 17.75 -29.56
N ASN A 370 13.72 16.75 -28.98
CA ASN A 370 14.07 15.51 -29.68
C ASN A 370 12.99 14.46 -29.43
N VAL A 371 11.86 14.63 -30.11
CA VAL A 371 10.66 13.80 -29.93
C VAL A 371 10.92 12.32 -30.24
N GLN A 372 11.76 12.03 -31.24
CA GLN A 372 12.12 10.67 -31.62
C GLN A 372 12.85 9.94 -30.48
N LYS A 373 13.94 10.52 -29.96
CA LYS A 373 14.67 9.92 -28.83
C LYS A 373 13.85 9.87 -27.55
N ALA A 374 13.01 10.88 -27.32
CA ALA A 374 12.10 10.88 -26.19
C ALA A 374 11.15 9.68 -26.27
N PHE A 375 10.53 9.45 -27.43
CA PHE A 375 9.63 8.32 -27.65
C PHE A 375 10.33 6.97 -27.50
N GLU A 376 11.52 6.79 -28.07
CA GLU A 376 12.32 5.56 -27.91
C GLU A 376 12.59 5.24 -26.43
N ASN A 377 12.99 6.23 -25.63
CA ASN A 377 13.24 6.04 -24.19
C ASN A 377 11.95 5.77 -23.40
N VAL A 378 10.82 6.36 -23.80
CA VAL A 378 9.54 5.99 -23.21
C VAL A 378 9.20 4.53 -23.50
N LEU A 379 9.45 4.04 -24.71
CA LEU A 379 9.22 2.62 -25.04
C LEU A 379 10.13 1.69 -24.22
N PHE A 380 11.39 2.05 -24.00
CA PHE A 380 12.26 1.30 -23.07
C PHE A 380 11.73 1.31 -21.64
N SER A 381 11.23 2.47 -21.19
CA SER A 381 10.59 2.59 -19.87
C SER A 381 9.39 1.65 -19.74
N LEU A 382 8.50 1.65 -20.73
CA LEU A 382 7.33 0.76 -20.77
C LEU A 382 7.71 -0.71 -20.83
N ALA A 383 8.66 -1.08 -21.68
CA ALA A 383 9.09 -2.46 -21.83
C ALA A 383 9.68 -3.03 -20.53
N ALA A 384 10.47 -2.23 -19.80
CA ALA A 384 10.99 -2.63 -18.49
C ALA A 384 9.87 -2.70 -17.44
N GLY A 385 9.03 -1.67 -17.37
CA GLY A 385 7.95 -1.61 -16.37
C GLY A 385 6.86 -2.65 -16.57
N ALA A 386 6.71 -3.22 -17.77
CA ALA A 386 5.77 -4.31 -18.05
C ALA A 386 6.04 -5.59 -17.22
N TYR A 387 7.27 -5.78 -16.74
CA TYR A 387 7.65 -6.89 -15.86
C TYR A 387 7.29 -6.67 -14.39
N LEU A 388 6.84 -5.47 -14.02
CA LEU A 388 6.38 -5.19 -12.66
C LEU A 388 4.97 -5.75 -12.44
N ASP A 389 4.67 -6.14 -11.20
CA ASP A 389 3.31 -6.49 -10.81
C ASP A 389 2.32 -5.37 -11.17
N ILE A 390 1.09 -5.75 -11.52
CA ILE A 390 0.06 -4.80 -11.96
C ILE A 390 -0.21 -3.72 -10.89
N SER A 391 -0.17 -4.07 -9.61
CA SER A 391 -0.30 -3.13 -8.49
C SER A 391 0.82 -2.08 -8.52
N VAL A 392 2.07 -2.52 -8.73
CA VAL A 392 3.24 -1.63 -8.82
C VAL A 392 3.17 -0.75 -10.06
N ARG A 393 2.77 -1.29 -11.23
CA ARG A 393 2.57 -0.48 -12.44
C ARG A 393 1.54 0.63 -12.22
N ARG A 394 0.40 0.29 -11.61
CA ARG A 394 -0.71 1.23 -11.37
C ARG A 394 -0.39 2.28 -10.29
N GLN A 395 0.59 2.04 -9.43
CA GLN A 395 0.98 2.97 -8.34
C GLN A 395 2.31 3.69 -8.59
N SER A 396 2.99 3.42 -9.69
CA SER A 396 4.31 3.98 -10.00
C SER A 396 4.29 4.96 -11.15
N THR A 397 5.47 5.46 -11.50
CA THR A 397 5.71 6.34 -12.64
C THR A 397 5.53 5.65 -14.00
N PHE A 398 5.19 4.35 -14.03
CA PHE A 398 4.79 3.63 -15.23
C PHE A 398 3.61 4.31 -15.95
N LEU A 399 2.61 4.79 -15.19
CA LEU A 399 1.48 5.52 -15.78
C LEU A 399 1.93 6.78 -16.52
N HIS A 400 2.97 7.46 -16.03
CA HIS A 400 3.53 8.62 -16.71
C HIS A 400 4.25 8.23 -18.00
N ALA A 401 5.01 7.12 -18.00
CA ALA A 401 5.61 6.59 -19.23
C ALA A 401 4.53 6.21 -20.26
N ALA A 402 3.46 5.54 -19.84
CA ALA A 402 2.33 5.17 -20.70
C ALA A 402 1.64 6.39 -21.31
N PHE A 403 1.38 7.41 -20.50
CA PHE A 403 0.84 8.68 -20.98
C PHE A 403 1.77 9.32 -22.03
N MET A 404 3.07 9.42 -21.73
CA MET A 404 4.05 10.00 -22.64
C MET A 404 4.17 9.20 -23.94
N ALA A 405 3.99 7.88 -23.91
CA ALA A 405 4.06 7.03 -25.10
C ALA A 405 2.95 7.38 -26.08
N LEU A 406 1.73 7.55 -25.59
CA LEU A 406 0.59 7.95 -26.42
C LEU A 406 0.73 9.39 -26.91
N TYR A 407 1.19 10.30 -26.05
CA TYR A 407 1.36 11.70 -26.39
C TYR A 407 2.43 11.94 -27.46
N LEU A 408 3.61 11.33 -27.30
CA LEU A 408 4.70 11.44 -28.28
C LEU A 408 4.39 10.59 -29.52
N GLY A 409 3.87 9.37 -29.33
CA GLY A 409 3.44 8.51 -30.42
C GLY A 409 2.44 9.19 -31.35
N GLY A 410 1.45 9.90 -30.80
CA GLY A 410 0.49 10.69 -31.59
C GLY A 410 1.11 11.83 -32.42
N GLN A 411 2.35 12.22 -32.15
CA GLN A 411 3.07 13.25 -32.92
C GLN A 411 3.92 12.67 -34.05
N ILE A 412 4.47 11.47 -33.87
CA ILE A 412 5.49 10.92 -34.77
C ILE A 412 5.15 9.55 -35.39
N LYS A 413 4.07 8.90 -34.94
CA LYS A 413 3.62 7.59 -35.41
C LYS A 413 2.28 7.67 -36.13
N THR A 414 2.01 6.65 -36.94
CA THR A 414 0.72 6.48 -37.60
C THR A 414 -0.38 6.13 -36.59
N PRO A 415 -1.66 6.42 -36.87
CA PRO A 415 -2.77 6.03 -36.00
C PRO A 415 -2.81 4.53 -35.70
N ALA A 416 -2.42 3.68 -36.67
CA ALA A 416 -2.34 2.24 -36.50
C ALA A 416 -1.25 1.85 -35.48
N GLU A 417 -0.04 2.39 -35.60
CA GLU A 417 1.03 2.15 -34.62
C GLU A 417 0.68 2.65 -33.21
N VAL A 418 0.01 3.79 -33.09
CA VAL A 418 -0.47 4.28 -31.78
C VAL A 418 -1.56 3.36 -31.22
N ASN A 419 -2.40 2.78 -32.07
CA ASN A 419 -3.42 1.82 -31.63
C ASN A 419 -2.79 0.56 -31.04
N GLU A 420 -1.68 0.05 -31.58
CA GLU A 420 -0.95 -1.07 -30.98
C GLU A 420 -0.46 -0.75 -29.57
N ILE A 421 0.02 0.48 -29.33
CA ILE A 421 0.41 0.92 -27.98
C ILE A 421 -0.80 0.91 -27.04
N LYS A 422 -1.97 1.36 -27.50
CA LYS A 422 -3.20 1.34 -26.68
C LYS A 422 -3.63 -0.08 -26.32
N LEU A 423 -3.61 -0.99 -27.27
CA LEU A 423 -3.93 -2.40 -27.04
C LEU A 423 -2.97 -3.00 -26.01
N GLN A 424 -1.67 -2.74 -26.16
CA GLN A 424 -0.67 -3.22 -25.23
C GLN A 424 -0.84 -2.63 -23.81
N LEU A 425 -1.23 -1.35 -23.71
CA LEU A 425 -1.53 -0.72 -22.43
C LEU A 425 -2.79 -1.31 -21.77
N ALA A 426 -3.80 -1.69 -22.55
CA ALA A 426 -4.96 -2.41 -22.03
C ALA A 426 -4.56 -3.74 -21.40
N ASP A 427 -3.69 -4.50 -22.06
CA ASP A 427 -3.17 -5.77 -21.50
C ASP A 427 -2.34 -5.56 -20.23
N TRP A 428 -1.55 -4.49 -20.18
CA TRP A 428 -0.65 -4.23 -19.06
C TRP A 428 -1.32 -3.57 -17.86
N LEU A 429 -2.33 -2.74 -18.10
CA LEU A 429 -2.95 -1.91 -17.07
C LEU A 429 -4.40 -2.30 -16.78
N GLY A 430 -5.01 -3.20 -17.55
CA GLY A 430 -6.42 -3.59 -17.44
C GLY A 430 -7.38 -2.65 -18.15
N ASP A 431 -8.67 -3.02 -18.18
CA ASP A 431 -9.70 -2.34 -18.98
C ASP A 431 -9.91 -0.86 -18.66
N ASP A 432 -9.58 -0.43 -17.43
CA ASP A 432 -9.72 0.95 -16.98
C ASP A 432 -8.47 1.83 -17.22
N TRP A 433 -7.52 1.35 -18.03
CA TRP A 433 -6.25 2.04 -18.30
C TRP A 433 -6.44 3.49 -18.78
N GLU A 434 -7.43 3.78 -19.62
CA GLU A 434 -7.68 5.14 -20.12
C GLU A 434 -8.05 6.10 -18.98
N ILE A 435 -8.85 5.62 -18.01
CA ILE A 435 -9.24 6.39 -16.82
C ILE A 435 -8.03 6.59 -15.91
N LEU A 436 -7.23 5.54 -15.72
CA LEU A 436 -6.00 5.60 -14.91
C LEU A 436 -5.01 6.63 -15.47
N LEU A 437 -4.81 6.64 -16.79
CA LEU A 437 -3.93 7.62 -17.44
C LEU A 437 -4.51 9.03 -17.40
N ALA A 438 -5.82 9.19 -17.52
CA ALA A 438 -6.47 10.50 -17.38
C ALA A 438 -6.27 11.08 -15.98
N GLN A 439 -6.36 10.25 -14.93
CA GLN A 439 -6.14 10.68 -13.54
C GLN A 439 -4.65 10.99 -13.28
N ALA A 440 -3.74 10.08 -13.63
CA ALA A 440 -2.30 10.28 -13.45
C ALA A 440 -1.72 11.41 -14.32
N GLY A 441 -2.31 11.65 -15.49
CA GLY A 441 -1.97 12.75 -16.39
C GLY A 441 -2.31 14.13 -15.84
N VAL A 442 -3.36 14.25 -15.01
CA VAL A 442 -3.74 15.50 -14.36
C VAL A 442 -2.73 15.90 -13.28
N ASP A 443 -2.25 14.95 -12.50
CA ASP A 443 -1.26 15.19 -11.43
C ASP A 443 0.15 15.46 -11.99
N SER A 444 0.53 14.79 -13.08
CA SER A 444 1.84 15.00 -13.72
C SER A 444 1.93 16.30 -14.55
N ALA A 445 0.82 16.81 -15.09
CA ALA A 445 0.77 18.07 -15.82
C ALA A 445 0.86 19.34 -14.94
N ALA A 446 0.78 19.19 -13.61
CA ALA A 446 1.01 20.30 -12.67
C ALA A 446 2.47 20.77 -12.64
N LEU A 447 3.41 20.02 -13.24
CA LEU A 447 4.79 20.42 -13.46
C LEU A 447 4.95 21.14 -14.81
N LYS A 448 4.68 22.46 -14.79
CA LYS A 448 5.10 23.49 -15.78
C LYS A 448 5.08 23.05 -17.26
N MET A 449 3.89 22.92 -17.84
CA MET A 449 3.69 23.16 -19.27
C MET A 449 2.59 24.19 -19.49
N ASP A 450 2.81 25.08 -20.45
CA ASP A 450 1.90 26.16 -20.81
C ASP A 450 0.48 25.63 -21.10
N LYS A 451 -0.52 26.24 -20.44
CA LYS A 451 -1.93 25.84 -20.40
C LYS A 451 -2.62 25.84 -21.78
N SER A 452 -1.90 26.18 -22.86
CA SER A 452 -2.43 26.40 -24.20
C SER A 452 -2.62 25.11 -25.03
N VAL A 453 -1.84 24.05 -24.79
CA VAL A 453 -1.89 22.82 -25.59
C VAL A 453 -3.11 21.94 -25.22
N TRP A 454 -3.39 21.80 -23.93
CA TRP A 454 -4.46 20.93 -23.43
C TRP A 454 -5.87 21.46 -23.69
N LYS A 455 -6.05 22.79 -23.72
CA LYS A 455 -7.36 23.40 -24.05
C LYS A 455 -7.80 23.07 -25.49
N LYS A 456 -6.84 22.81 -26.40
CA LYS A 456 -7.07 22.41 -27.80
C LYS A 456 -7.29 20.91 -27.98
N GLN A 457 -6.80 20.05 -27.08
CA GLN A 457 -7.03 18.60 -27.15
C GLN A 457 -8.31 18.18 -26.42
N LEU A 458 -8.62 18.78 -25.28
CA LEU A 458 -9.89 18.55 -24.57
C LEU A 458 -11.12 19.02 -25.35
N SER A 459 -10.98 20.05 -26.21
CA SER A 459 -12.08 20.47 -27.10
C SER A 459 -12.35 19.47 -28.24
N LYS A 460 -11.39 18.59 -28.56
CA LYS A 460 -11.56 17.54 -29.58
C LYS A 460 -12.18 16.25 -29.03
N LEU A 461 -12.19 16.06 -27.71
CA LEU A 461 -12.82 14.92 -27.03
C LEU A 461 -14.27 15.21 -26.60
N LYS A 462 -14.76 16.44 -26.79
CA LYS A 462 -16.12 16.85 -26.47
C LYS A 462 -17.07 16.90 -27.68
N ASN A 463 -16.64 16.39 -28.83
CA ASN A 463 -17.46 16.26 -30.04
C ASN A 463 -17.53 14.81 -30.50
#